data_AF-R5GBS9-F1
#
_entry.id   AF-R5GBS9-F1
#
_cell.length_a   1.000
_cell.length_b   1.000
_cell.length_c   1.000
_cell.angle_alpha   90.00
_cell.angle_beta   90.00
_cell.angle_gamma   90.00
#
_symmetry.space_group_name_H-M   'P 1'
#
loop_
_entity.id
_entity.type
_entity.pdbx_description
1 polymer ?
#
loop_
_entity_poly.entity_id
_entity_poly.type
_entity_poly.pdbx_seq_one_letter_code
_entity_poly.pdbx_strand_id
1 'polypeptide(L)'
;MKKENRPFKRVPLTIQEMIDEANHHLKINEWDGKRFKGPLMNHPLVTKELTASPNYFKFVAPQQSKSSINTLQVEVREKLYHQIKEGEVTIIYKLVDEKSMPTYVDVRESKEELILNNPNLLAEDEIRLDAYAHGIFGFVPRYYDQIEITCSKADQSLTSPIQGVCFLPEAYYKGGDFRCDYSEPIPELAWEKAKEKGKQAIQDLLYDPNGPDTKWYIAIQLGEIKEEQ
;
A
#
# COMPACT_ATOMS: atom_id res chain seq x y z
N MET A 1 -12.53 18.37 -28.54
CA MET A 1 -11.80 17.11 -28.24
C MET A 1 -12.63 16.33 -27.24
N LYS A 2 -12.97 15.06 -27.53
CA LYS A 2 -13.56 14.17 -26.53
C LYS A 2 -12.50 13.93 -25.45
N LYS A 3 -12.80 14.17 -24.17
CA LYS A 3 -11.95 13.69 -23.08
C LYS A 3 -11.96 12.17 -23.17
N GLU A 4 -10.84 11.58 -23.59
CA GLU A 4 -10.64 10.15 -23.39
C GLU A 4 -10.74 9.89 -21.89
N ASN A 5 -11.65 9.00 -21.50
CA ASN A 5 -11.87 8.64 -20.12
C ASN A 5 -10.77 7.66 -19.70
N ARG A 6 -9.55 8.17 -19.56
CA ARG A 6 -8.40 7.37 -19.10
C ARG A 6 -8.46 7.22 -17.58
N PRO A 7 -8.24 6.01 -17.03
CA PRO A 7 -8.31 5.77 -15.59
C PRO A 7 -7.16 6.44 -14.82
N PHE A 8 -6.06 6.77 -15.50
CA PHE A 8 -4.83 7.26 -14.89
C PHE A 8 -4.42 8.64 -15.39
N LYS A 9 -3.73 9.39 -14.53
CA LYS A 9 -3.19 10.70 -14.87
C LYS A 9 -1.93 10.53 -15.70
N ARG A 10 -1.98 10.97 -16.96
CA ARG A 10 -0.81 10.97 -17.84
C ARG A 10 0.22 12.04 -17.43
N VAL A 11 1.49 11.68 -17.49
CA VAL A 11 2.64 12.56 -17.25
C VAL A 11 3.55 12.64 -18.47
N PRO A 12 4.36 13.71 -18.64
CA PRO A 12 5.23 13.86 -19.81
C PRO A 12 6.49 12.97 -19.76
N LEU A 13 6.67 12.18 -18.70
CA LEU A 13 7.82 11.30 -18.50
C LEU A 13 7.69 10.02 -19.31
N THR A 14 8.82 9.49 -19.79
CA THR A 14 8.96 8.11 -20.26
C THR A 14 8.80 7.13 -19.10
N ILE A 15 8.49 5.87 -19.38
CA ILE A 15 8.54 4.82 -18.35
C ILE A 15 9.95 4.70 -17.70
N GLN A 16 11.02 4.88 -18.48
CA GLN A 16 12.38 4.79 -17.94
C GLN A 16 12.69 5.94 -16.97
N GLU A 17 12.29 7.17 -17.31
CA GLU A 17 12.43 8.33 -16.41
C GLU A 17 11.63 8.15 -15.12
N MET A 18 10.45 7.51 -15.21
CA MET A 18 9.66 7.16 -14.03
C MET A 18 10.35 6.08 -13.17
N ILE A 19 10.99 5.08 -13.80
CA ILE A 19 11.77 4.05 -13.10
C ILE A 19 12.98 4.70 -12.40
N ASP A 20 13.67 5.60 -13.09
CA ASP A 20 14.82 6.32 -12.54
C ASP A 20 14.40 7.22 -11.37
N GLU A 21 13.25 7.90 -11.47
CA GLU A 21 12.64 8.66 -10.38
C GLU A 21 12.36 7.75 -9.17
N ALA A 22 11.73 6.58 -9.39
CA ALA A 22 11.43 5.63 -8.33
C ALA A 22 12.70 5.09 -7.65
N ASN A 23 13.71 4.69 -8.44
CA ASN A 23 14.98 4.16 -7.94
C ASN A 23 15.82 5.20 -7.16
N HIS A 24 15.62 6.48 -7.44
CA HIS A 24 16.24 7.56 -6.66
C HIS A 24 15.64 7.67 -5.25
N HIS A 25 14.38 7.29 -5.09
CA HIS A 25 13.60 7.51 -3.88
C HIS A 25 13.31 6.25 -3.07
N LEU A 26 13.35 5.08 -3.72
CA LEU A 26 12.93 3.80 -3.16
C LEU A 26 14.04 2.77 -3.33
N LYS A 27 14.21 1.92 -2.32
CA LYS A 27 14.99 0.69 -2.39
C LYS A 27 14.08 -0.49 -2.11
N ILE A 28 14.03 -1.43 -3.03
CA ILE A 28 13.25 -2.66 -2.89
C ILE A 28 14.10 -3.78 -2.29
N ASN A 29 13.45 -4.78 -1.72
CA ASN A 29 14.11 -6.02 -1.35
C ASN A 29 14.24 -6.94 -2.57
N GLU A 30 15.37 -7.65 -2.64
CA GLU A 30 15.53 -8.77 -3.57
C GLU A 30 14.58 -9.90 -3.16
N TRP A 31 13.86 -10.44 -4.14
CA TRP A 31 12.95 -11.55 -3.95
C TRP A 31 13.58 -12.85 -4.46
N ASP A 32 13.52 -13.91 -3.66
CA ASP A 32 14.13 -15.21 -3.96
C ASP A 32 13.27 -16.10 -4.89
N GLY A 33 12.16 -15.55 -5.41
CA GLY A 33 11.21 -16.26 -6.28
C GLY A 33 10.28 -17.24 -5.54
N LYS A 34 10.38 -17.37 -4.22
CA LYS A 34 9.48 -18.24 -3.44
C LYS A 34 8.20 -17.50 -3.07
N ARG A 35 7.11 -18.26 -2.97
CA ARG A 35 5.83 -17.73 -2.45
C ARG A 35 6.06 -17.06 -1.10
N PHE A 36 5.71 -15.79 -1.04
CA PHE A 36 5.81 -15.01 0.18
C PHE A 36 4.60 -15.29 1.08
N LYS A 37 4.82 -15.36 2.39
CA LYS A 37 3.74 -15.32 3.40
C LYS A 37 3.78 -13.94 4.01
N GLY A 38 2.66 -13.22 4.00
CA GLY A 38 2.60 -11.83 4.42
C GLY A 38 3.05 -11.62 5.87
N PRO A 39 3.55 -10.43 6.23
CA PRO A 39 3.66 -10.02 7.63
C PRO A 39 2.26 -9.94 8.25
N LEU A 40 2.12 -10.35 9.51
CA LEU A 40 0.86 -10.19 10.24
C LEU A 40 0.52 -8.70 10.40
N MET A 41 -0.71 -8.33 10.03
CA MET A 41 -1.22 -6.98 10.27
C MET A 41 -1.32 -6.68 11.78
N ASN A 42 -1.29 -5.39 12.12
CA ASN A 42 -1.49 -4.85 13.47
C ASN A 42 -0.34 -5.11 14.46
N HIS A 43 0.84 -5.53 13.99
CA HIS A 43 2.00 -5.42 14.85
C HIS A 43 2.27 -3.93 15.13
N PRO A 44 2.37 -3.51 16.40
CA PRO A 44 2.49 -2.09 16.74
C PRO A 44 3.83 -1.50 16.31
N LEU A 45 4.86 -2.36 16.22
CA LEU A 45 6.24 -2.00 15.87
C LEU A 45 6.70 -2.65 14.56
N VAL A 46 7.82 -2.17 14.02
CA VAL A 46 8.47 -2.76 12.84
C VAL A 46 9.04 -4.13 13.15
N THR A 47 8.61 -5.15 12.41
CA THR A 47 9.15 -6.51 12.50
C THR A 47 10.18 -6.78 11.41
N LYS A 48 10.97 -7.86 11.60
CA LYS A 48 11.92 -8.33 10.58
C LYS A 48 11.18 -8.88 9.36
N GLU A 49 10.08 -9.59 9.58
CA GLU A 49 9.22 -10.13 8.54
C GLU A 49 8.66 -9.02 7.64
N LEU A 50 8.30 -7.87 8.23
CA LEU A 50 7.84 -6.72 7.47
C LEU A 50 8.94 -6.12 6.61
N THR A 51 10.12 -5.88 7.19
CA THR A 51 11.23 -5.23 6.48
C THR A 51 11.96 -6.15 5.50
N ALA A 52 11.78 -7.47 5.61
CA ALA A 52 12.27 -8.47 4.65
C ALA A 52 11.25 -8.83 3.56
N SER A 53 10.04 -8.27 3.61
CA SER A 53 8.99 -8.53 2.62
C SER A 53 9.43 -8.12 1.22
N PRO A 54 9.16 -8.90 0.16
CA PRO A 54 9.41 -8.49 -1.22
C PRO A 54 8.47 -7.36 -1.69
N ASN A 55 7.45 -7.02 -0.87
CA ASN A 55 6.58 -5.85 -1.05
C ASN A 55 6.99 -4.65 -0.18
N TYR A 56 8.13 -4.72 0.51
CA TYR A 56 8.65 -3.60 1.29
C TYR A 56 9.56 -2.72 0.44
N PHE A 57 9.23 -1.44 0.43
CA PHE A 57 9.94 -0.37 -0.26
C PHE A 57 10.54 0.55 0.80
N LYS A 58 11.86 0.50 0.97
CA LYS A 58 12.58 1.40 1.86
C LYS A 58 12.71 2.77 1.22
N PHE A 59 12.35 3.81 1.94
CA PHE A 59 12.44 5.18 1.44
C PHE A 59 13.86 5.71 1.67
N VAL A 60 14.40 6.39 0.66
CA VAL A 60 15.70 7.05 0.74
C VAL A 60 15.48 8.45 1.29
N ALA A 61 16.12 8.75 2.41
CA ALA A 61 16.05 10.08 3.02
C ALA A 61 16.61 11.14 2.04
N PRO A 62 15.91 12.27 1.84
CA PRO A 62 16.39 13.32 0.96
C PRO A 62 17.71 13.90 1.48
N GLN A 63 18.72 14.01 0.61
CA GLN A 63 20.05 14.52 0.97
C GLN A 63 20.09 16.04 1.20
N GLN A 64 19.09 16.77 0.73
CA GLN A 64 18.97 18.22 0.88
C GLN A 64 17.53 18.60 1.24
N SER A 65 17.35 19.61 2.09
CA SER A 65 16.05 20.22 2.34
C SER A 65 15.51 20.81 1.04
N LYS A 66 14.52 20.17 0.43
CA LYS A 66 13.82 20.71 -0.73
C LYS A 66 13.06 21.97 -0.31
N SER A 67 12.93 22.94 -1.22
CA SER A 67 12.10 24.14 -1.05
C SER A 67 10.60 23.85 -0.87
N SER A 68 10.17 22.63 -1.19
CA SER A 68 8.83 22.10 -0.91
C SER A 68 8.96 20.65 -0.45
N ILE A 69 8.60 20.35 0.79
CA ILE A 69 8.58 18.98 1.31
C ILE A 69 7.32 18.29 0.77
N ASN A 70 7.46 17.15 0.10
CA ASN A 70 6.34 16.36 -0.40
C ASN A 70 5.71 15.57 0.75
N THR A 71 4.64 16.11 1.33
CA THR A 71 4.01 15.56 2.54
C THR A 71 2.78 14.70 2.22
N LEU A 72 2.70 13.52 2.84
CA LEU A 72 1.48 12.73 2.92
C LEU A 72 0.66 13.18 4.14
N GLN A 73 -0.59 13.58 3.91
CA GLN A 73 -1.52 13.99 4.98
C GLN A 73 -2.36 12.80 5.44
N VAL A 74 -2.36 12.50 6.74
CA VAL A 74 -3.09 11.37 7.30
C VAL A 74 -3.87 11.75 8.56
N GLU A 75 -5.20 11.68 8.46
CA GLU A 75 -6.05 11.76 9.65
C GLU A 75 -6.11 10.40 10.37
N VAL A 76 -6.01 10.43 11.71
CA VAL A 76 -6.15 9.27 12.59
C VAL A 76 -7.10 9.56 13.76
N ARG A 77 -7.62 8.49 14.37
CA ARG A 77 -8.40 8.59 15.60
C ARG A 77 -7.49 8.93 16.78
N GLU A 78 -8.05 9.66 17.74
CA GLU A 78 -7.39 10.13 18.97
C GLU A 78 -6.55 9.07 19.68
N LYS A 79 -7.10 7.86 19.89
CA LYS A 79 -6.34 6.76 20.50
C LYS A 79 -5.05 6.46 19.74
N LEU A 80 -5.13 6.28 18.41
CA LEU A 80 -3.96 5.95 17.59
C LEU A 80 -2.97 7.13 17.55
N TYR A 81 -3.47 8.37 17.54
CA TYR A 81 -2.64 9.57 17.61
C TYR A 81 -1.73 9.56 18.85
N HIS A 82 -2.29 9.33 20.04
CA HIS A 82 -1.52 9.26 21.28
C HIS A 82 -0.53 8.09 21.29
N GLN A 83 -0.93 6.91 20.82
CA GLN A 83 -0.03 5.76 20.74
C GLN A 83 1.16 5.99 19.80
N ILE A 84 0.96 6.74 18.70
CA ILE A 84 2.06 7.15 17.81
C ILE A 84 2.94 8.17 18.51
N LYS A 85 2.33 9.20 19.14
CA LYS A 85 3.04 10.25 19.88
C LYS A 85 3.96 9.67 20.97
N GLU A 86 3.48 8.67 21.69
CA GLU A 86 4.20 8.01 22.79
C GLU A 86 5.21 6.95 22.29
N GLY A 87 5.29 6.71 20.98
CA GLY A 87 6.18 5.71 20.39
C GLY A 87 5.73 4.26 20.57
N GLU A 88 4.51 4.03 21.08
CA GLU A 88 3.92 2.70 21.19
C GLU A 88 3.61 2.09 19.82
N VAL A 89 3.33 2.94 18.82
CA VAL A 89 3.03 2.54 17.44
C VAL A 89 3.95 3.27 16.46
N THR A 90 4.70 2.50 15.66
CA THR A 90 5.59 3.03 14.62
C THR A 90 5.14 2.70 13.20
N ILE A 91 3.94 2.14 13.05
CA ILE A 91 3.37 1.75 11.75
C ILE A 91 1.94 2.26 11.62
N ILE A 92 1.63 2.91 10.50
CA ILE A 92 0.26 3.26 10.11
C ILE A 92 -0.20 2.32 9.01
N TYR A 93 -1.34 1.67 9.23
CA TYR A 93 -1.98 0.81 8.25
C TYR A 93 -3.13 1.56 7.57
N LYS A 94 -3.18 1.55 6.24
CA LYS A 94 -4.28 2.13 5.45
C LYS A 94 -4.74 1.14 4.40
N LEU A 95 -6.06 1.07 4.19
CA LEU A 95 -6.62 0.27 3.11
C LEU A 95 -6.34 0.95 1.77
N VAL A 96 -5.86 0.18 0.80
CA VAL A 96 -5.74 0.61 -0.60
C VAL A 96 -6.99 0.11 -1.34
N ASP A 97 -7.86 1.04 -1.69
CA ASP A 97 -9.05 0.82 -2.52
C ASP A 97 -9.06 1.79 -3.71
N GLU A 98 -10.03 1.68 -4.60
CA GLU A 98 -10.13 2.55 -5.80
C GLU A 98 -10.06 4.05 -5.48
N LYS A 99 -10.59 4.46 -4.32
CA LYS A 99 -10.62 5.86 -3.89
C LYS A 99 -9.29 6.30 -3.29
N SER A 100 -8.65 5.45 -2.48
CA SER A 100 -7.41 5.79 -1.77
C SER A 100 -6.14 5.50 -2.57
N MET A 101 -6.23 4.69 -3.63
CA MET A 101 -5.10 4.27 -4.43
C MET A 101 -4.25 5.43 -4.99
N PRO A 102 -4.82 6.52 -5.58
CA PRO A 102 -4.00 7.63 -6.08
C PRO A 102 -3.17 8.36 -5.00
N THR A 103 -3.55 8.19 -3.73
CA THR A 103 -2.82 8.72 -2.58
C THR A 103 -1.62 7.85 -2.22
N TYR A 104 -1.75 6.53 -2.30
CA TYR A 104 -0.75 5.61 -1.75
C TYR A 104 0.11 4.91 -2.81
N VAL A 105 -0.35 4.86 -4.05
CA VAL A 105 0.23 4.09 -5.14
C VAL A 105 0.59 5.01 -6.29
N ASP A 106 1.73 4.77 -6.93
CA ASP A 106 2.11 5.49 -8.14
C ASP A 106 1.37 4.93 -9.36
N VAL A 107 0.21 5.50 -9.64
CA VAL A 107 -0.64 5.16 -10.79
C VAL A 107 -0.55 6.20 -11.91
N ARG A 108 0.59 6.89 -12.04
CA ARG A 108 0.85 7.80 -13.16
C ARG A 108 1.04 6.98 -14.45
N GLU A 109 0.48 7.47 -15.55
CA GLU A 109 0.66 6.89 -16.88
C GLU A 109 1.77 7.67 -17.62
N SER A 110 2.81 6.97 -18.07
CA SER A 110 3.90 7.53 -18.87
C SER A 110 3.40 8.02 -20.24
N LYS A 111 4.26 8.74 -20.97
CA LYS A 111 3.93 9.16 -22.34
C LYS A 111 3.81 7.99 -23.32
N GLU A 112 4.39 6.83 -23.01
CA GLU A 112 4.23 5.57 -23.76
C GLU A 112 3.00 4.76 -23.36
N GLU A 113 2.12 5.31 -22.50
CA GLU A 113 0.91 4.61 -22.01
C GLU A 113 1.22 3.40 -21.11
N LEU A 114 2.39 3.43 -20.46
CA LEU A 114 2.86 2.44 -19.49
C LEU A 114 2.79 2.97 -18.06
N ILE A 115 2.63 2.07 -17.08
CA ILE A 115 2.58 2.38 -15.63
C ILE A 115 3.77 1.70 -14.95
N LEU A 116 4.28 2.30 -13.87
CA LEU A 116 5.28 1.68 -13.02
C LEU A 116 4.75 0.43 -12.32
N ASN A 117 5.46 -0.68 -12.49
CA ASN A 117 5.21 -1.92 -11.75
C ASN A 117 6.23 -2.13 -10.64
N ASN A 118 5.85 -2.97 -9.68
CA ASN A 118 6.78 -3.55 -8.75
C ASN A 118 7.83 -4.36 -9.52
N PRO A 119 9.14 -4.08 -9.38
CA PRO A 119 10.17 -4.79 -10.13
C PRO A 119 10.30 -6.28 -9.78
N ASN A 120 9.72 -6.73 -8.66
CA ASN A 120 9.65 -8.13 -8.28
C ASN A 120 8.52 -8.91 -9.00
N LEU A 121 7.68 -8.23 -9.78
CA LEU A 121 6.63 -8.85 -10.59
C LEU A 121 7.23 -9.52 -11.84
N LEU A 122 6.70 -10.67 -12.28
CA LEU A 122 7.20 -11.34 -13.48
C LEU A 122 6.77 -10.55 -14.74
N ALA A 123 7.60 -10.59 -15.79
CA ALA A 123 7.36 -9.83 -17.02
C ALA A 123 6.09 -10.26 -17.79
N GLU A 124 5.56 -11.44 -17.49
CA GLU A 124 4.35 -12.03 -18.09
C GLU A 124 3.07 -11.71 -17.32
N ASP A 125 3.18 -11.08 -16.15
CA ASP A 125 2.02 -10.72 -15.34
C ASP A 125 1.34 -9.45 -15.87
N GLU A 126 0.05 -9.53 -16.13
CA GLU A 126 -0.73 -8.35 -16.50
C GLU A 126 -0.88 -7.41 -15.29
N ILE A 127 -0.57 -6.12 -15.46
CA ILE A 127 -0.81 -5.10 -14.42
C ILE A 127 -2.29 -4.71 -14.45
N ARG A 128 -3.02 -5.18 -13.44
CA ARG A 128 -4.41 -4.83 -13.12
C ARG A 128 -4.45 -4.30 -11.68
N LEU A 129 -5.54 -3.62 -11.31
CA LEU A 129 -5.73 -3.08 -9.95
C LEU A 129 -5.70 -4.17 -8.87
N ASP A 130 -6.09 -5.37 -9.26
CA ASP A 130 -6.09 -6.60 -8.51
C ASP A 130 -5.00 -7.57 -9.00
N ALA A 131 -4.01 -7.11 -9.77
CA ALA A 131 -2.93 -7.96 -10.24
C ALA A 131 -1.88 -8.17 -9.17
N TYR A 132 -1.49 -9.42 -9.07
CA TYR A 132 -0.43 -9.89 -8.21
C TYR A 132 0.05 -11.23 -8.75
N ALA A 133 1.32 -11.50 -8.52
CA ALA A 133 1.91 -12.79 -8.80
C ALA A 133 2.69 -13.24 -7.60
N HIS A 134 2.42 -14.48 -7.15
CA HIS A 134 3.16 -15.10 -6.05
C HIS A 134 3.21 -14.31 -4.73
N GLY A 135 2.18 -13.50 -4.46
CA GLY A 135 2.11 -12.65 -3.27
C GLY A 135 2.84 -11.31 -3.42
N ILE A 136 3.20 -10.92 -4.64
CA ILE A 136 3.80 -9.62 -4.98
C ILE A 136 2.72 -8.67 -5.47
N PHE A 137 2.58 -7.51 -4.83
CA PHE A 137 1.66 -6.46 -5.27
C PHE A 137 2.21 -5.79 -6.52
N GLY A 138 1.39 -5.64 -7.56
CA GLY A 138 1.84 -5.20 -8.87
C GLY A 138 2.32 -3.74 -8.94
N PHE A 139 1.96 -2.90 -7.97
CA PHE A 139 2.30 -1.47 -8.00
C PHE A 139 3.37 -1.07 -7.00
N VAL A 140 4.02 0.06 -7.26
CA VAL A 140 4.97 0.72 -6.36
C VAL A 140 4.26 1.77 -5.50
N PRO A 141 4.70 2.01 -4.25
CA PRO A 141 4.14 3.05 -3.42
C PRO A 141 4.48 4.43 -4.01
N ARG A 142 3.55 5.36 -3.86
CA ARG A 142 3.80 6.76 -4.20
C ARG A 142 4.83 7.33 -3.22
N TYR A 143 5.82 8.05 -3.77
CA TYR A 143 6.84 8.68 -2.94
C TYR A 143 6.32 9.93 -2.23
N TYR A 144 6.74 10.07 -0.97
CA TYR A 144 6.53 11.19 -0.06
C TYR A 144 7.79 11.34 0.80
N ASP A 145 8.21 12.57 1.08
CA ASP A 145 9.36 12.87 1.91
C ASP A 145 9.03 12.66 3.40
N GLN A 146 7.80 13.00 3.81
CA GLN A 146 7.32 12.88 5.18
C GLN A 146 5.81 12.63 5.24
N ILE A 147 5.33 12.29 6.43
CA ILE A 147 3.92 12.17 6.76
C ILE A 147 3.57 13.17 7.86
N GLU A 148 2.45 13.87 7.68
CA GLU A 148 1.81 14.68 8.70
C GLU A 148 0.56 13.94 9.18
N ILE A 149 0.50 13.74 10.49
CA ILE A 149 -0.54 12.98 11.17
C ILE A 149 -1.37 13.97 11.97
N THR A 150 -2.66 14.05 11.64
CA THR A 150 -3.59 14.97 12.29
C THR A 150 -4.67 14.19 13.04
N CYS A 151 -5.17 14.79 14.12
CA CYS A 151 -6.34 14.31 14.83
C CYS A 151 -7.28 15.48 15.08
N SER A 152 -8.54 15.37 14.65
CA SER A 152 -9.55 16.45 14.78
C SER A 152 -9.85 16.87 16.22
N LYS A 153 -9.46 16.08 17.22
CA LYS A 153 -9.59 16.40 18.65
C LYS A 153 -8.31 16.87 19.32
N ALA A 154 -7.18 16.80 18.62
CA ALA A 154 -5.92 17.33 19.10
C ALA A 154 -5.67 18.67 18.40
N ASP A 155 -5.34 19.72 19.15
CA ASP A 155 -4.97 21.03 18.60
C ASP A 155 -3.54 21.03 17.99
N GLN A 156 -2.99 19.86 17.67
CA GLN A 156 -1.61 19.65 17.21
C GLN A 156 -1.55 18.60 16.10
N SER A 157 -0.50 18.68 15.28
CA SER A 157 -0.10 17.67 14.30
C SER A 157 1.23 17.02 14.71
N LEU A 158 1.44 15.79 14.25
CA LEU A 158 2.72 15.09 14.35
C LEU A 158 3.32 14.96 12.96
N THR A 159 4.60 15.28 12.82
CA THR A 159 5.33 15.12 11.57
C THR A 159 6.42 14.07 11.73
N SER A 160 6.54 13.15 10.76
CA SER A 160 7.54 12.08 10.78
C SER A 160 8.08 11.80 9.38
N PRO A 161 9.39 11.52 9.21
CA PRO A 161 9.90 11.00 7.95
C PRO A 161 9.36 9.59 7.71
N ILE A 162 9.02 9.27 6.45
CA ILE A 162 8.64 7.91 6.07
C ILE A 162 9.92 7.10 5.87
N GLN A 163 10.09 6.02 6.64
CA GLN A 163 11.28 5.16 6.51
C GLN A 163 11.10 4.04 5.49
N GLY A 164 9.85 3.60 5.28
CA GLY A 164 9.52 2.58 4.30
C GLY A 164 8.04 2.25 4.31
N VAL A 165 7.64 1.49 3.29
CA VAL A 165 6.26 1.15 3.05
C VAL A 165 6.17 -0.30 2.61
N CYS A 166 5.29 -1.10 3.22
CA CYS A 166 5.00 -2.47 2.80
C CYS A 166 3.56 -2.58 2.31
N PHE A 167 3.32 -3.27 1.20
CA PHE A 167 1.99 -3.83 0.95
C PHE A 167 1.84 -5.12 1.78
N LEU A 168 0.75 -5.23 2.53
CA LEU A 168 0.36 -6.40 3.31
C LEU A 168 -0.95 -6.99 2.79
N PRO A 169 -1.12 -8.32 2.73
CA PRO A 169 -2.38 -8.91 2.31
C PRO A 169 -3.48 -8.59 3.33
N GLU A 170 -4.74 -8.58 2.91
CA GLU A 170 -5.87 -8.45 3.82
C GLU A 170 -5.84 -9.64 4.79
N ALA A 171 -5.90 -9.40 6.08
CA ALA A 171 -6.01 -10.50 7.03
C ALA A 171 -7.38 -11.17 6.89
N TYR A 172 -7.36 -12.50 6.80
CA TYR A 172 -8.57 -13.29 6.95
C TYR A 172 -9.04 -13.22 8.40
N TYR A 173 -10.33 -12.97 8.61
CA TYR A 173 -10.83 -12.75 9.97
C TYR A 173 -10.71 -13.97 10.89
N LYS A 174 -10.57 -15.18 10.35
CA LYS A 174 -10.26 -16.40 11.12
C LYS A 174 -8.75 -16.65 11.29
N GLY A 175 -7.91 -15.71 10.89
CA GLY A 175 -6.45 -15.76 10.94
C GLY A 175 -5.81 -16.15 9.60
N GLY A 176 -4.58 -15.68 9.38
CA GLY A 176 -3.85 -15.84 8.12
C GLY A 176 -4.18 -14.78 7.07
N ASP A 177 -3.65 -14.97 5.87
CA ASP A 177 -3.84 -14.08 4.73
C ASP A 177 -5.14 -14.44 4.00
N PHE A 178 -5.96 -13.45 3.67
CA PHE A 178 -7.17 -13.61 2.90
C PHE A 178 -6.83 -13.90 1.44
N ARG A 179 -7.51 -14.87 0.84
CA ARG A 179 -7.23 -15.44 -0.49
C ARG A 179 -8.54 -15.60 -1.22
N CYS A 180 -8.61 -15.21 -2.49
CA CYS A 180 -9.86 -15.24 -3.25
C CYS A 180 -9.86 -16.45 -4.20
N ASP A 181 -11.04 -17.01 -4.40
CA ASP A 181 -11.32 -17.84 -5.57
C ASP A 181 -11.51 -16.93 -6.81
N TYR A 182 -10.57 -16.98 -7.75
CA TYR A 182 -10.63 -16.24 -9.02
C TYR A 182 -11.24 -17.06 -10.16
N SER A 183 -11.46 -18.35 -9.94
CA SER A 183 -11.82 -19.30 -10.99
C SER A 183 -13.32 -19.55 -11.09
N GLU A 184 -14.07 -19.35 -10.01
CA GLU A 184 -15.49 -19.64 -10.00
C GLU A 184 -16.37 -18.36 -9.94
N PRO A 185 -17.35 -18.23 -10.86
CA PRO A 185 -18.32 -17.15 -10.77
C PRO A 185 -19.19 -17.32 -9.51
N ILE A 186 -19.22 -16.29 -8.67
CA ILE A 186 -20.04 -16.28 -7.45
C ILE A 186 -21.51 -16.10 -7.84
N PRO A 187 -22.41 -17.01 -7.44
CA PRO A 187 -23.84 -16.83 -7.69
C PRO A 187 -24.38 -15.55 -7.03
N GLU A 188 -25.18 -14.77 -7.76
CA GLU A 188 -25.74 -13.48 -7.28
C GLU A 188 -26.49 -13.62 -5.95
N LEU A 189 -27.25 -14.71 -5.77
CA LEU A 189 -27.97 -15.00 -4.53
C LEU A 189 -27.02 -15.24 -3.33
N ALA A 190 -25.85 -15.85 -3.57
CA ALA A 190 -24.85 -16.08 -2.53
C ALA A 190 -24.18 -14.76 -2.14
N TRP A 191 -23.88 -13.92 -3.13
CA TRP A 191 -23.33 -12.58 -2.95
C TRP A 191 -24.24 -11.68 -2.12
N GLU A 192 -25.52 -11.54 -2.49
CA GLU A 192 -26.46 -10.68 -1.76
C GLU A 192 -26.65 -11.16 -0.31
N LYS A 193 -26.74 -12.48 -0.08
CA LYS A 193 -26.80 -13.05 1.28
C LYS A 193 -25.55 -12.76 2.11
N ALA A 194 -24.36 -12.82 1.51
CA ALA A 194 -23.12 -12.51 2.21
C ALA A 194 -23.03 -11.01 2.52
N LYS A 195 -23.44 -10.17 1.58
CA LYS A 195 -23.48 -8.72 1.73
C LYS A 195 -24.40 -8.26 2.86
N GLU A 196 -25.59 -8.85 2.98
CA GLU A 196 -26.51 -8.62 4.10
C GLU A 196 -25.90 -8.98 5.47
N LYS A 197 -25.07 -10.03 5.50
CA LYS A 197 -24.38 -10.50 6.72
C LYS A 197 -23.08 -9.74 7.03
N GLY A 198 -22.62 -8.90 6.11
CA GLY A 198 -21.47 -8.03 6.29
C GLY A 198 -20.11 -8.64 5.89
N LYS A 199 -19.04 -7.89 6.18
CA LYS A 199 -17.68 -8.10 5.64
C LYS A 199 -17.12 -9.51 5.87
N GLN A 200 -17.37 -10.11 7.04
CA GLN A 200 -16.86 -11.46 7.35
C GLN A 200 -17.52 -12.56 6.51
N ALA A 201 -18.83 -12.46 6.25
CA ALA A 201 -19.53 -13.40 5.40
C ALA A 201 -19.11 -13.25 3.93
N ILE A 202 -18.79 -12.03 3.50
CA ILE A 202 -18.19 -11.78 2.18
C ILE A 202 -16.81 -12.43 2.09
N GLN A 203 -15.94 -12.27 3.10
CA GLN A 203 -14.64 -12.96 3.12
C GLN A 203 -14.83 -14.47 3.09
N ASP A 204 -15.74 -15.06 3.88
CA ASP A 204 -15.99 -16.51 3.84
C ASP A 204 -16.48 -17.02 2.49
N LEU A 205 -17.36 -16.26 1.83
CA LEU A 205 -17.87 -16.61 0.50
C LEU A 205 -16.76 -16.64 -0.55
N LEU A 206 -15.80 -15.72 -0.40
CA LEU A 206 -14.70 -15.52 -1.33
C LEU A 206 -13.46 -16.34 -1.00
N TYR A 207 -13.35 -16.87 0.23
CA TYR A 207 -12.12 -17.43 0.73
C TYR A 207 -11.78 -18.76 0.07
N ASP A 208 -10.61 -18.82 -0.58
CA ASP A 208 -10.02 -20.07 -1.02
C ASP A 208 -8.71 -20.33 -0.24
N PRO A 209 -8.61 -21.43 0.55
CA PRO A 209 -7.39 -21.75 1.28
C PRO A 209 -6.16 -21.95 0.36
N ASN A 210 -6.37 -22.40 -0.87
CA ASN A 210 -5.32 -22.56 -1.88
C ASN A 210 -5.23 -21.38 -2.85
N GLY A 211 -6.14 -20.42 -2.69
CA GLY A 211 -6.25 -19.24 -3.52
C GLY A 211 -5.04 -18.32 -3.36
N PRO A 212 -4.85 -17.41 -4.30
CA PRO A 212 -3.75 -16.47 -4.24
C PRO A 212 -4.14 -15.28 -3.32
N ASP A 213 -3.22 -14.71 -2.54
CA ASP A 213 -3.50 -13.70 -1.50
C ASP A 213 -4.15 -12.42 -2.05
N THR A 214 -4.97 -11.72 -1.26
CA THR A 214 -5.89 -10.67 -1.76
C THR A 214 -5.77 -9.34 -1.02
N LYS A 215 -6.33 -8.30 -1.66
CA LYS A 215 -6.53 -6.90 -1.24
C LYS A 215 -5.55 -6.39 -0.20
N TRP A 216 -4.68 -5.48 -0.63
CA TRP A 216 -3.54 -5.11 0.18
C TRP A 216 -3.81 -3.87 1.03
N TYR A 217 -3.34 -3.89 2.26
CA TYR A 217 -3.14 -2.72 3.09
C TYR A 217 -1.76 -2.16 2.82
N ILE A 218 -1.62 -0.84 2.87
CA ILE A 218 -0.32 -0.21 2.90
C ILE A 218 0.06 0.05 4.36
N ALA A 219 1.20 -0.51 4.78
CA ALA A 219 1.81 -0.29 6.08
C ALA A 219 2.96 0.71 5.94
N ILE A 220 2.81 1.87 6.55
CA ILE A 220 3.75 2.99 6.48
C ILE A 220 4.58 2.98 7.76
N GLN A 221 5.88 2.73 7.64
CA GLN A 221 6.82 2.81 8.74
C GLN A 221 7.20 4.27 9.02
N LEU A 222 7.00 4.68 10.27
CA LEU A 222 7.34 6.01 10.78
C LEU A 222 8.78 6.05 11.28
N GLY A 223 9.44 7.18 11.07
CA GLY A 223 10.70 7.51 11.74
C GLY A 223 10.48 8.29 13.03
N GLU A 224 11.48 9.05 13.43
CA GLU A 224 11.40 9.92 14.62
C GLU A 224 10.24 10.93 14.47
N ILE A 225 9.38 11.01 15.48
CA ILE A 225 8.24 11.92 15.52
C ILE A 225 8.70 13.30 15.99
N LYS A 226 8.30 14.36 15.28
CA LYS A 226 8.47 15.75 15.65
C LYS A 226 7.10 16.38 15.90
N GLU A 227 6.98 17.13 16.99
CA GLU A 227 5.82 17.98 17.25
C GLU A 227 6.02 19.31 16.50
N GLU A 228 5.03 19.73 15.73
CA GLU A 228 4.98 21.12 15.27
C GLU A 228 4.42 22.00 16.41
N GLN A 229 5.20 23.03 16.77
CA GLN A 229 4.85 24.03 17.78
C GLN A 229 3.93 25.11 17.21
#